data_AF-A0A7V0L357-F1
#
_entry.id   AF-A0A7V0L357-F1
#
_cell.length_a   1.000
_cell.length_b   1.000
_cell.length_c   1.000
_cell.angle_alpha   90.00
_cell.angle_beta   90.00
_cell.angle_gamma   90.00
#
_symmetry.space_group_name_H-M   'P 1'
#
loop_
_entity.id
_entity.type
_entity.pdbx_description
1 polymer ?
#
loop_
_entity_poly.entity_id
_entity_poly.type
_entity_poly.pdbx_seq_one_letter_code
_entity_poly.pdbx_strand_id
1 'polypeptide(L)'
;MDGKSFNVTEEKLDKLKEIIPEAFTENKIDWEKLKAALGEEIEFKNERYVLNWAGKSEAFRVLQTPTTATLIPAKEESVNFDTTENIFIEGENLEVLKVLQKAYFGKIKMIYIDPPYNTGNDNFIYPDKFSESKENYLSRIGDKDETGYLTREGL
;
A
#
# COMPACT_ATOMS: atom_id res chain seq x y z
N MET A 1 -19.49 11.28 -38.80
CA MET A 1 -18.78 10.01 -38.54
C MET A 1 -17.52 10.05 -39.38
N ASP A 2 -16.36 9.97 -38.73
CA ASP A 2 -15.04 10.28 -39.32
C ASP A 2 -14.37 9.08 -40.01
N GLY A 3 -15.06 7.94 -40.16
CA GLY A 3 -14.66 6.84 -41.03
C GLY A 3 -13.36 6.13 -40.64
N LYS A 4 -12.83 6.39 -39.44
CA LYS A 4 -11.59 5.75 -38.95
C LYS A 4 -11.89 4.37 -38.38
N SER A 5 -11.03 3.40 -38.71
CA SER A 5 -11.08 2.06 -38.14
C SER A 5 -10.74 2.07 -36.64
N PHE A 6 -11.24 1.09 -35.92
CA PHE A 6 -10.99 0.90 -34.48
C PHE A 6 -9.50 0.92 -34.14
N ASN A 7 -9.11 1.76 -33.16
CA ASN A 7 -7.74 1.80 -32.67
C ASN A 7 -7.54 0.77 -31.56
N VAL A 8 -7.19 -0.45 -31.97
CA VAL A 8 -6.96 -1.59 -31.05
C VAL A 8 -5.90 -1.27 -29.99
N THR A 9 -4.93 -0.39 -30.28
CA THR A 9 -3.91 0.04 -29.33
C THR A 9 -4.49 0.90 -28.22
N GLU A 10 -5.40 1.81 -28.56
CA GLU A 10 -6.05 2.71 -27.61
C GLU A 10 -6.97 1.94 -26.67
N GLU A 11 -7.74 0.98 -27.20
CA GLU A 11 -8.58 0.09 -26.39
C GLU A 11 -7.74 -0.78 -25.43
N LYS A 12 -6.57 -1.26 -25.86
CA LYS A 12 -5.64 -2.00 -24.98
C LYS A 12 -5.08 -1.11 -23.88
N LEU A 13 -4.75 0.14 -24.19
CA LEU A 13 -4.27 1.10 -23.20
C LEU A 13 -5.35 1.46 -22.18
N ASP A 14 -6.60 1.61 -22.61
CA ASP A 14 -7.72 1.88 -21.71
C ASP A 14 -7.98 0.71 -20.77
N LYS A 15 -7.98 -0.53 -21.28
CA LYS A 15 -8.06 -1.74 -20.42
C LYS A 15 -6.89 -1.82 -19.44
N LEU A 16 -5.68 -1.47 -19.87
CA LEU A 16 -4.51 -1.49 -18.98
C LEU A 16 -4.62 -0.39 -17.90
N LYS A 17 -5.16 0.79 -18.23
CA LYS A 17 -5.47 1.85 -17.25
C LYS A 17 -6.52 1.41 -16.24
N GLU A 18 -7.52 0.64 -16.65
CA GLU A 18 -8.53 0.10 -15.74
C GLU A 18 -7.94 -0.90 -14.74
N ILE A 19 -6.97 -1.73 -15.19
CA ILE A 19 -6.38 -2.78 -14.36
C ILE A 19 -5.25 -2.23 -13.47
N ILE A 20 -4.39 -1.36 -14.00
CA ILE A 20 -3.19 -0.84 -13.33
C ILE A 20 -3.09 0.69 -13.55
N PRO A 21 -3.99 1.49 -12.94
CA PRO A 21 -4.00 2.94 -13.14
C PRO A 21 -2.68 3.61 -12.69
N GLU A 22 -2.01 3.06 -11.68
CA GLU A 22 -0.73 3.55 -11.16
C GLU A 22 0.41 3.45 -12.15
N ALA A 23 0.31 2.58 -13.16
CA ALA A 23 1.31 2.45 -14.22
C ALA A 23 1.25 3.59 -15.25
N PHE A 24 0.33 4.56 -15.12
CA PHE A 24 0.18 5.66 -16.06
C PHE A 24 0.52 7.01 -15.45
N THR A 25 1.27 7.82 -16.19
CA THR A 25 1.57 9.22 -15.86
C THR A 25 1.32 10.07 -17.11
N GLU A 26 0.52 11.14 -17.01
CA GLU A 26 0.18 12.02 -18.15
C GLU A 26 -0.31 11.26 -19.40
N ASN A 27 -1.19 10.26 -19.21
CA ASN A 27 -1.71 9.38 -20.26
C ASN A 27 -0.66 8.50 -21.00
N LYS A 28 0.57 8.42 -20.50
CA LYS A 28 1.60 7.49 -21.02
C LYS A 28 1.93 6.43 -19.98
N ILE A 29 2.33 5.24 -20.44
CA ILE A 29 2.80 4.16 -19.57
C ILE A 29 4.15 4.59 -18.95
N ASP A 30 4.22 4.48 -17.63
CA ASP A 30 5.43 4.56 -16.84
C ASP A 30 5.91 3.12 -16.58
N TRP A 31 6.96 2.72 -17.30
CA TRP A 31 7.47 1.35 -17.27
C TRP A 31 8.03 0.94 -15.91
N GLU A 32 8.57 1.90 -15.14
CA GLU A 32 9.03 1.62 -13.78
C GLU A 32 7.81 1.35 -12.89
N LYS A 33 6.79 2.20 -12.93
CA LYS A 33 5.57 1.95 -12.13
C LYS A 33 4.85 0.67 -12.54
N LEU A 34 4.84 0.32 -13.83
CA LEU A 34 4.27 -0.94 -14.30
C LEU A 34 5.01 -2.15 -13.73
N LYS A 35 6.35 -2.14 -13.81
CA LYS A 35 7.18 -3.20 -13.23
C LYS A 35 6.99 -3.32 -11.72
N ALA A 36 6.87 -2.19 -11.01
CA ALA A 36 6.62 -2.18 -9.57
C ALA A 36 5.22 -2.72 -9.23
N ALA A 37 4.20 -2.36 -10.00
CA ALA A 37 2.84 -2.91 -9.86
C ALA A 37 2.81 -4.42 -10.12
N LEU A 38 3.70 -4.93 -10.98
CA LEU A 38 3.89 -6.35 -11.24
C LEU A 38 4.82 -7.06 -10.25
N GLY A 39 5.34 -6.35 -9.23
CA GLY A 39 6.12 -6.92 -8.13
C GLY A 39 7.65 -6.90 -8.30
N GLU A 40 8.19 -6.17 -9.28
CA GLU A 40 9.64 -5.95 -9.37
C GLU A 40 10.11 -4.87 -8.37
N GLU A 41 11.26 -5.09 -7.72
CA GLU A 41 11.93 -4.05 -6.93
C GLU A 41 12.64 -3.06 -7.86
N ILE A 42 12.31 -1.77 -7.75
CA ILE A 42 12.86 -0.73 -8.62
C ILE A 42 13.35 0.44 -7.79
N GLU A 43 14.60 0.85 -8.04
CA GLU A 43 15.12 2.15 -7.64
C GLU A 43 14.63 3.21 -8.62
N PHE A 44 13.71 4.07 -8.18
CA PHE A 44 13.29 5.24 -8.97
C PHE A 44 14.46 6.22 -9.09
N LYS A 45 15.23 6.12 -10.18
CA LYS A 45 16.48 6.88 -10.38
C LYS A 45 16.30 8.29 -10.93
N ASN A 46 15.13 8.65 -11.46
CA ASN A 46 14.94 9.95 -12.09
C ASN A 46 13.62 10.64 -11.69
N GLU A 47 13.78 11.87 -11.24
CA GLU A 47 12.77 12.79 -10.75
C GLU A 47 11.63 13.04 -11.76
N ARG A 48 10.46 12.48 -11.44
CA ARG A 48 9.16 13.12 -11.68
C ARG A 48 8.58 13.39 -10.30
N TYR A 49 7.84 14.49 -10.11
CA TYR A 49 7.28 14.86 -8.79
C TYR A 49 6.58 13.64 -8.14
N VAL A 50 7.25 13.02 -7.16
CA VAL A 50 6.79 11.83 -6.46
C VAL A 50 7.09 12.06 -4.99
N LEU A 51 6.07 11.89 -4.14
CA LEU A 51 6.28 11.83 -2.70
C LEU A 51 7.03 10.53 -2.39
N ASN A 52 8.26 10.67 -1.87
CA ASN A 52 9.08 9.55 -1.42
C ASN A 52 9.29 9.65 0.09
N TRP A 53 9.27 8.51 0.78
CA TRP A 53 9.45 8.43 2.23
C TRP A 53 10.09 7.09 2.60
N ALA A 54 10.76 7.06 3.76
CA ALA A 54 11.35 5.84 4.29
C ALA A 54 10.27 4.77 4.51
N GLY A 55 10.50 3.55 4.02
CA GLY A 55 9.53 2.45 4.13
C GLY A 55 8.42 2.45 3.07
N LYS A 56 8.46 3.34 2.07
CA LYS A 56 7.48 3.32 0.95
C LYS A 56 7.41 1.97 0.25
N SER A 57 8.56 1.41 -0.16
CA SER A 57 8.62 0.11 -0.84
C SER A 57 8.08 -1.03 0.02
N GLU A 58 8.39 -1.02 1.32
CA GLU A 58 7.85 -1.99 2.28
C GLU A 58 6.33 -1.90 2.41
N ALA A 59 5.77 -0.68 2.46
CA ALA A 59 4.32 -0.49 2.48
C ALA A 59 3.64 -1.10 1.24
N PHE A 60 4.23 -0.92 0.05
CA PHE A 60 3.73 -1.57 -1.17
C PHE A 60 3.84 -3.09 -1.12
N ARG A 61 4.93 -3.64 -0.59
CA ARG A 61 5.11 -5.08 -0.43
C ARG A 61 4.05 -5.70 0.48
N VAL A 62 3.75 -5.05 1.61
CA VAL A 62 2.70 -5.48 2.55
C VAL A 62 1.31 -5.43 1.91
N LEU A 63 1.03 -4.41 1.09
CA LEU A 63 -0.22 -4.28 0.32
C LEU A 63 -0.38 -5.40 -0.70
N GLN A 64 0.68 -5.77 -1.42
CA GLN A 64 0.67 -6.83 -2.44
C GLN A 64 0.65 -8.25 -1.84
N THR A 65 0.98 -8.41 -0.56
CA THR A 65 1.01 -9.72 0.10
C THR A 65 -0.42 -10.27 0.25
N PRO A 66 -0.73 -11.44 -0.35
CA PRO A 66 -2.03 -12.07 -0.20
C PRO A 66 -2.33 -12.43 1.26
N THR A 67 -3.59 -12.29 1.68
CA THR A 67 -4.03 -12.76 3.01
C THR A 67 -4.51 -14.21 2.95
N THR A 68 -4.27 -14.95 4.02
CA THR A 68 -4.89 -16.27 4.28
C THR A 68 -5.97 -16.19 5.34
N ALA A 69 -6.27 -15.00 5.86
CA ALA A 69 -7.29 -14.78 6.86
C ALA A 69 -8.70 -15.06 6.30
N THR A 70 -9.61 -15.40 7.21
CA THR A 70 -11.03 -15.59 6.91
C THR A 70 -11.89 -14.99 8.02
N LEU A 71 -13.13 -14.65 7.70
CA LEU A 71 -14.08 -14.14 8.67
C LEU A 71 -14.83 -15.30 9.33
N ILE A 72 -14.96 -15.24 10.65
CA ILE A 72 -15.74 -16.20 11.44
C ILE A 72 -17.03 -15.50 11.88
N PRO A 73 -18.22 -16.04 11.55
CA PRO A 73 -19.47 -15.42 11.97
C PRO A 73 -19.72 -15.50 13.48
N ALA A 74 -19.91 -14.36 14.13
CA ALA A 74 -20.26 -14.27 15.56
C ALA A 74 -21.78 -14.16 15.76
N LYS A 75 -22.50 -15.27 15.56
CA LYS A 75 -23.98 -15.29 15.57
C LYS A 75 -24.59 -14.83 16.90
N GLU A 76 -23.98 -15.20 18.02
CA GLU A 76 -24.48 -14.92 19.36
C GLU A 76 -24.41 -13.42 19.72
N GLU A 77 -23.42 -12.71 19.17
CA GLU A 77 -23.22 -11.28 19.35
C GLU A 77 -23.94 -10.43 18.29
N SER A 78 -24.51 -11.09 17.29
CA SER A 78 -25.14 -10.43 16.15
C SER A 78 -26.61 -10.12 16.40
N VAL A 79 -27.02 -8.91 16.01
CA VAL A 79 -28.43 -8.51 16.00
C VAL A 79 -29.03 -8.86 14.63
N ASN A 80 -30.12 -9.63 14.61
CA ASN A 80 -30.83 -10.02 13.38
C ASN A 80 -29.94 -10.70 12.32
N PHE A 81 -29.06 -11.61 12.75
CA PHE A 81 -27.99 -12.22 11.94
C PHE A 81 -28.41 -12.61 10.51
N ASP A 82 -29.55 -13.27 10.33
CA ASP A 82 -30.00 -13.77 9.03
C ASP A 82 -30.68 -12.71 8.13
N THR A 83 -30.98 -11.52 8.65
CA THR A 83 -31.80 -10.51 7.94
C THR A 83 -31.18 -9.12 7.88
N THR A 84 -30.15 -8.83 8.67
CA THR A 84 -29.45 -7.55 8.63
C THR A 84 -28.64 -7.41 7.33
N GLU A 85 -28.65 -6.21 6.75
CA GLU A 85 -27.78 -5.83 5.63
C GLU A 85 -26.51 -5.11 6.10
N ASN A 86 -26.35 -4.93 7.43
CA ASN A 86 -25.22 -4.25 8.04
C ASN A 86 -24.24 -5.28 8.61
N ILE A 87 -22.94 -4.98 8.47
CA ILE A 87 -21.85 -5.85 8.90
C ILE A 87 -20.92 -5.06 9.82
N PHE A 88 -20.57 -5.65 10.96
CA PHE A 88 -19.49 -5.21 11.83
C PHE A 88 -18.39 -6.27 11.82
N ILE A 89 -17.13 -5.86 11.69
CA ILE A 89 -15.98 -6.77 11.62
C ILE A 89 -14.94 -6.31 12.62
N GLU A 90 -14.54 -7.20 13.50
CA GLU A 90 -13.41 -7.00 14.41
C GLU A 90 -12.13 -7.57 13.81
N GLY A 91 -11.06 -6.78 13.77
CA GLY A 91 -9.76 -7.19 13.25
C GLY A 91 -8.84 -6.03 12.91
N GLU A 92 -7.61 -6.36 12.50
CA GLU A 92 -6.68 -5.40 11.91
C GLU A 92 -7.23 -4.95 10.54
N ASN A 93 -7.25 -3.63 10.30
CA ASN A 93 -8.02 -3.05 9.21
C ASN A 93 -7.50 -3.45 7.82
N LEU A 94 -6.20 -3.56 7.62
CA LEU A 94 -5.61 -3.90 6.34
C LEU A 94 -5.94 -5.35 5.98
N GLU A 95 -5.82 -6.26 6.94
CA GLU A 95 -6.19 -7.67 6.73
C GLU A 95 -7.69 -7.83 6.46
N VAL A 96 -8.55 -7.12 7.20
CA VAL A 96 -10.00 -7.12 6.95
C VAL A 96 -10.32 -6.61 5.54
N LEU A 97 -9.69 -5.51 5.10
CA LEU A 97 -9.90 -4.96 3.76
C LEU A 97 -9.45 -5.92 2.67
N LYS A 98 -8.34 -6.65 2.86
CA LYS A 98 -7.91 -7.70 1.92
C LYS A 98 -8.93 -8.82 1.79
N VAL A 99 -9.53 -9.26 2.89
CA VAL A 99 -10.58 -10.29 2.85
C VAL A 99 -11.84 -9.79 2.13
N LEU A 100 -12.25 -8.55 2.40
CA LEU A 100 -13.44 -7.95 1.77
C LEU A 100 -13.25 -7.66 0.28
N GLN A 101 -12.01 -7.47 -0.18
CA GLN A 101 -11.69 -7.08 -1.56
C GLN A 101 -12.45 -7.94 -2.58
N LYS A 102 -12.39 -9.27 -2.47
CA LYS A 102 -13.00 -10.17 -3.45
C LYS A 102 -14.52 -10.01 -3.59
N ALA A 103 -15.22 -9.77 -2.48
CA ALA A 103 -16.69 -9.72 -2.47
C ALA A 103 -17.23 -8.31 -2.75
N TYR A 104 -16.50 -7.27 -2.34
CA TYR A 104 -16.95 -5.88 -2.33
C TYR A 104 -16.21 -4.96 -3.31
N PHE A 105 -15.28 -5.47 -4.12
CA PHE A 105 -14.58 -4.69 -5.14
C PHE A 105 -15.56 -3.91 -6.04
N GLY A 106 -15.36 -2.59 -6.12
CA GLY A 106 -16.19 -1.69 -6.93
C GLY A 106 -17.63 -1.48 -6.43
N LYS A 107 -18.01 -2.03 -5.26
CA LYS A 107 -19.38 -1.93 -4.72
C LYS A 107 -19.57 -0.85 -3.65
N ILE A 108 -18.48 -0.30 -3.10
CA ILE A 108 -18.53 0.68 -2.03
C ILE A 108 -18.81 2.08 -2.59
N LYS A 109 -19.93 2.69 -2.18
CA LYS A 109 -20.35 4.01 -2.66
C LYS A 109 -19.63 5.17 -1.97
N MET A 110 -19.34 5.02 -0.68
CA MET A 110 -18.73 6.04 0.16
C MET A 110 -17.89 5.37 1.24
N ILE A 111 -16.73 5.95 1.54
CA ILE A 111 -15.87 5.57 2.65
C ILE A 111 -15.74 6.78 3.56
N TYR A 112 -16.00 6.59 4.85
CA TYR A 112 -15.72 7.58 5.89
C TYR A 112 -14.72 6.96 6.87
N ILE A 113 -13.59 7.63 7.07
CA ILE A 113 -12.55 7.21 8.01
C ILE A 113 -12.11 8.42 8.84
N ASP A 114 -11.86 8.18 10.13
CA ASP A 114 -11.25 9.14 11.05
C ASP A 114 -9.93 8.53 11.54
N PRO A 115 -8.88 8.50 10.70
CA PRO A 115 -7.61 7.92 11.09
C PRO A 115 -6.96 8.81 12.16
N PRO A 116 -6.16 8.24 13.05
CA PRO A 116 -5.48 9.01 14.08
C PRO A 116 -4.55 10.08 13.46
N TYR A 117 -4.63 11.32 13.96
CA TYR A 117 -3.86 12.44 13.45
C TYR A 117 -2.47 12.51 14.09
N ASN A 118 -1.42 12.59 13.27
CA ASN A 118 -0.03 12.76 13.70
C ASN A 118 0.23 14.19 14.20
N THR A 119 -0.36 14.53 15.36
CA THR A 119 -0.31 15.87 15.97
C THR A 119 0.84 16.02 16.96
N GLY A 120 1.59 14.95 17.24
CA GLY A 120 2.71 14.94 18.18
C GLY A 120 2.33 15.02 19.66
N ASN A 121 1.05 15.00 20.00
CA ASN A 121 0.57 14.82 21.37
C ASN A 121 0.20 13.35 21.59
N ASP A 122 0.84 12.78 22.61
CA ASP A 122 0.84 11.38 23.01
C ASP A 122 -0.55 10.71 22.98
N ASN A 123 -0.77 9.86 21.97
CA ASN A 123 -1.62 8.64 22.03
C ASN A 123 -1.63 7.84 20.70
N PHE A 124 -0.64 7.99 19.83
CA PHE A 124 -0.52 7.14 18.64
C PHE A 124 0.06 5.77 19.04
N ILE A 125 -0.65 4.69 18.70
CA ILE A 125 -0.21 3.30 18.97
C ILE A 125 0.96 2.90 18.05
N TYR A 126 1.10 3.57 16.91
CA TYR A 126 2.28 3.46 16.06
C TYR A 126 3.32 4.53 16.48
N PRO A 127 4.62 4.32 16.26
CA PRO A 127 5.61 5.32 16.65
C PRO A 127 5.54 6.54 15.73
N ASP A 128 5.10 7.69 16.26
CA ASP A 128 5.07 8.99 15.56
C ASP A 128 6.48 9.53 15.23
N LYS A 129 7.51 9.02 15.90
CA LYS A 129 8.90 9.41 15.68
C LYS A 129 9.67 8.30 14.98
N PHE A 130 9.82 8.44 13.67
CA PHE A 130 10.85 7.74 12.89
C PHE A 130 12.18 8.50 12.84
N SER A 131 12.28 9.63 13.57
CA SER A 131 13.51 10.39 13.70
C SER A 131 14.52 9.59 14.52
N GLU A 132 15.36 8.84 13.83
CA GLU A 132 16.51 8.17 14.40
C GLU A 132 17.72 9.12 14.32
N SER A 133 18.52 9.20 15.39
CA SER A 133 19.79 9.91 15.31
C SER A 133 20.72 9.15 14.36
N LYS A 134 21.56 9.87 13.61
CA LYS A 134 22.54 9.25 12.69
C LYS A 134 23.36 8.14 13.38
N GLU A 135 23.64 8.31 14.66
CA GLU A 135 24.40 7.37 15.48
C GLU A 135 23.65 6.06 15.76
N ASN A 136 22.34 6.14 16.03
CA ASN A 136 21.49 4.96 16.23
C ASN A 136 21.22 4.21 14.92
N TYR A 137 21.06 4.93 13.81
CA TYR A 137 20.94 4.31 12.48
C TYR A 137 22.21 3.54 12.11
N LEU A 138 23.39 4.14 12.33
CA LEU A 138 24.69 3.52 12.04
C LEU A 138 24.99 2.29 12.91
N SER A 139 24.53 2.25 14.17
CA SER A 139 24.69 1.06 15.02
C SER A 139 23.76 -0.08 14.59
N ARG A 140 22.55 0.24 14.10
CA ARG A 140 21.54 -0.75 13.69
C ARG A 140 21.89 -1.45 12.38
N ILE A 141 22.57 -0.77 11.45
CA ILE A 141 23.04 -1.36 10.18
C ILE A 141 24.33 -2.18 10.35
N GLY A 142 24.85 -2.35 11.58
CA GLY A 142 26.03 -3.17 11.86
C GLY A 142 27.37 -2.52 11.48
N ASP A 143 27.35 -1.24 11.10
CA ASP A 143 28.55 -0.53 10.66
C ASP A 143 29.50 -0.19 11.81
N LYS A 144 29.14 -0.40 13.09
CA LYS A 144 30.04 -0.14 14.22
C LYS A 144 30.05 -1.28 15.23
N ASP A 145 31.24 -1.69 15.64
CA ASP A 145 31.45 -2.61 16.76
C ASP A 145 31.13 -1.94 18.11
N GLU A 146 31.09 -2.72 19.21
CA GLU A 146 30.81 -2.27 20.58
C GLU A 146 31.79 -1.17 21.08
N THR A 147 32.86 -0.91 20.33
CA THR A 147 33.87 0.12 20.59
C THR A 147 33.75 1.36 19.68
N GLY A 148 32.78 1.40 18.77
CA GLY A 148 32.45 2.56 17.94
C GLY A 148 33.24 2.68 16.62
N TYR A 149 33.99 1.66 16.22
CA TYR A 149 34.80 1.65 14.99
C TYR A 149 34.05 0.99 13.82
N LEU A 150 34.31 1.50 12.61
CA LEU A 150 33.66 1.01 11.38
C LEU A 150 34.05 -0.44 11.06
N THR A 151 33.08 -1.32 10.84
CA THR A 151 33.34 -2.70 10.42
C THR A 151 33.70 -2.74 8.93
N ARG A 152 34.54 -3.71 8.55
CA ARG A 152 35.31 -3.73 7.28
C ARG A 152 34.47 -3.85 6.00
N GLU A 153 33.15 -4.00 6.08
CA GLU A 153 32.25 -4.08 4.93
C GLU A 153 31.81 -2.69 4.42
N GLY A 154 32.16 -1.61 5.12
CA GLY A 154 31.93 -0.21 4.70
C GLY A 154 33.09 0.46 3.95
N LEU A 155 33.89 -0.31 3.18
CA LEU A 155 34.94 0.18 2.27
C LEU A 155 34.64 -0.19 0.81
#